data_AF-A0A1Y2FRR8-F1
#
_entry.id   AF-A0A1Y2FRR8-F1
#
_cell.length_a   1.000
_cell.length_b   1.000
_cell.length_c   1.000
_cell.angle_alpha   90.00
_cell.angle_beta   90.00
_cell.angle_gamma   90.00
#
_symmetry.space_group_name_H-M   'P 1'
#
loop_
_entity.id
_entity.type
_entity.pdbx_description
1 polymer ?
#
loop_
_entity_poly.entity_id
_entity_poly.type
_entity_poly.pdbx_seq_one_letter_code
_entity_poly.pdbx_strand_id
1 'polypeptide(L)'
;MASDPGGGPLPLSPFLQILAPLQYVVELDPPAGFHSRILALKGVTAVAGFGVLIQLSLLALDYHRRGWRSFWLWSLVPRPSGRYICTNSKVVSGIMSLLCLVLNVCYLSDEALAVLHGGSQQLTQAWRVFCPPAIIMHLYYLSWGQLQAYLVGLRDRDSELVSARLANGVFLGLGGGMFVAMMAVASCSAYLGAAFWSTYPPLKNELLELNASWTPGKPYEAVLYALQPQLAEFSRTGHINNTGAVAAY
;
A
#
# COMPACT_ATOMS: atom_id res chain seq x y z
N MET A 1 -53.57 19.18 28.78
CA MET A 1 -52.37 18.60 28.14
C MET A 1 -52.32 17.13 28.52
N ALA A 2 -52.85 16.27 27.67
CA ALA A 2 -52.85 14.83 27.88
C ALA A 2 -51.47 14.28 27.45
N SER A 3 -50.76 13.67 28.39
CA SER A 3 -49.55 12.89 28.14
C SER A 3 -49.95 11.61 27.42
N ASP A 4 -49.40 11.39 26.23
CA ASP A 4 -49.63 10.20 25.42
C ASP A 4 -49.09 8.94 26.16
N PRO A 5 -49.94 7.99 26.59
CA PRO A 5 -49.55 6.94 27.55
C PRO A 5 -48.98 5.68 26.89
N GLY A 6 -48.52 5.74 25.63
CA GLY A 6 -48.14 4.57 24.83
C GLY A 6 -46.79 4.64 24.12
N GLY A 7 -45.88 5.53 24.57
CA GLY A 7 -44.56 5.75 23.95
C GLY A 7 -43.57 4.61 24.15
N GLY A 8 -43.85 3.42 23.62
CA GLY A 8 -42.82 2.42 23.37
C GLY A 8 -41.76 3.00 22.41
N PRO A 9 -40.49 2.54 22.48
CA PRO A 9 -39.47 2.99 21.54
C PRO A 9 -39.96 2.78 20.11
N LEU A 10 -39.93 3.84 19.30
CA LEU A 10 -40.31 3.75 17.89
C LEU A 10 -39.49 2.65 17.20
N PRO A 11 -40.10 1.83 16.33
CA PRO A 11 -39.39 0.77 15.65
C PRO A 11 -38.21 1.34 14.84
N LEU A 12 -37.03 0.76 15.03
CA LEU A 12 -35.82 1.17 14.31
C LEU A 12 -36.03 0.96 12.81
N SER A 13 -35.73 1.98 12.01
CA SER A 13 -35.79 1.88 10.55
C SER A 13 -34.97 0.68 10.05
N PRO A 14 -35.51 -0.14 9.12
CA PRO A 14 -34.79 -1.30 8.59
C PRO A 14 -33.50 -0.90 7.86
N PHE A 15 -33.47 0.30 7.27
CA PHE A 15 -32.28 0.83 6.59
C PHE A 15 -31.16 1.16 7.58
N LEU A 16 -31.49 1.64 8.79
CA LEU A 16 -30.50 1.86 9.85
C LEU A 16 -29.91 0.55 10.38
N GLN A 17 -30.68 -0.53 10.41
CA GLN A 17 -30.18 -1.84 10.83
C GLN A 17 -29.12 -2.40 9.85
N ILE A 18 -29.19 -2.04 8.57
CA ILE A 18 -28.20 -2.38 7.55
C ILE A 18 -27.03 -1.39 7.58
N LEU A 19 -27.32 -0.10 7.73
CA LEU A 19 -26.32 0.96 7.70
C LEU A 19 -25.37 0.93 8.91
N ALA A 20 -25.89 0.68 10.12
CA ALA A 20 -25.08 0.66 11.33
C ALA A 20 -23.89 -0.32 11.28
N PRO A 21 -24.05 -1.60 10.90
CA PRO A 21 -22.92 -2.51 10.77
C PRO A 21 -21.99 -2.14 9.62
N LEU A 22 -22.51 -1.58 8.52
CA LEU A 22 -21.68 -1.09 7.41
C LEU A 22 -20.77 0.06 7.86
N GLN A 23 -21.33 1.06 8.54
CA GLN A 23 -20.56 2.18 9.06
C GLN A 23 -19.59 1.73 10.14
N TYR A 24 -19.99 0.80 11.02
CA TYR A 24 -19.09 0.26 12.04
C TYR A 24 -17.84 -0.41 11.45
N VAL A 25 -17.97 -1.10 10.31
CA VAL A 25 -16.85 -1.80 9.66
C VAL A 25 -16.01 -0.85 8.79
N VAL A 26 -16.65 0.11 8.13
CA VAL A 26 -16.01 0.94 7.07
C VAL A 26 -15.59 2.32 7.57
N GLU A 27 -16.42 2.94 8.41
CA GLU A 27 -16.23 4.26 8.99
C GLU A 27 -15.81 4.12 10.45
N LEU A 28 -14.63 3.53 10.65
CA LEU A 28 -13.95 3.68 11.93
C LEU A 28 -13.57 5.14 12.10
N ASP A 29 -14.15 5.78 13.12
CA ASP A 29 -13.71 7.11 13.54
C ASP A 29 -12.18 7.12 13.69
N PRO A 30 -11.49 8.12 13.10
CA PRO A 30 -10.05 8.17 13.20
C PRO A 30 -9.67 8.16 14.69
N PRO A 31 -8.76 7.27 15.12
CA PRO A 31 -8.43 7.15 16.52
C PRO A 31 -7.85 8.47 17.05
N ALA A 32 -8.06 8.73 18.34
CA ALA A 32 -7.55 9.94 18.98
C ALA A 32 -6.04 10.11 18.68
N GLY A 33 -5.69 11.29 18.14
CA GLY A 33 -4.31 11.62 17.75
C GLY A 33 -3.90 11.17 16.33
N PHE A 34 -4.82 10.67 15.49
CA PHE A 34 -4.53 10.36 14.08
C PHE A 34 -3.86 11.52 13.35
N HIS A 35 -4.39 12.74 13.50
CA HIS A 35 -3.82 13.95 12.89
C HIS A 35 -2.36 14.17 13.32
N SER A 36 -2.07 14.06 14.61
CA SER A 36 -0.71 14.20 15.15
C SER A 36 0.23 13.11 14.62
N ARG A 37 -0.23 11.87 14.45
CA ARG A 37 0.55 10.77 13.88
C ARG A 37 0.89 11.02 12.41
N ILE A 38 -0.08 11.46 11.61
CA ILE A 38 0.15 11.82 10.20
C ILE A 38 1.14 12.99 10.09
N LEU A 39 1.01 14.01 10.95
CA LEU A 39 1.96 15.12 10.97
C LEU A 39 3.38 14.67 11.33
N ALA A 40 3.51 13.80 12.34
CA ALA A 40 4.80 13.21 12.70
C ALA A 40 5.40 12.39 11.55
N LEU A 41 4.60 11.55 10.88
CA LEU A 41 5.05 10.76 9.72
C LEU A 41 5.46 11.64 8.54
N LYS A 42 4.75 12.75 8.28
CA LYS A 42 5.16 13.75 7.28
C LYS A 42 6.48 14.41 7.66
N GLY A 43 6.68 14.75 8.93
CA GLY A 43 7.95 15.27 9.44
C GLY A 43 9.12 14.31 9.23
N VAL A 44 8.94 13.02 9.58
CA VAL A 44 9.94 11.97 9.33
C VAL A 44 10.22 11.80 7.84
N THR A 45 9.18 11.84 7.01
CA THR A 45 9.32 11.74 5.54
C THR A 45 10.07 12.94 4.97
N ALA A 46 9.87 14.15 5.49
CA ALA A 46 10.63 15.33 5.09
C ALA A 46 12.12 15.19 5.44
N VAL A 47 12.45 14.71 6.64
CA VAL A 47 13.84 14.41 7.04
C VAL A 47 14.45 13.35 6.12
N ALA A 48 13.72 12.27 5.83
CA ALA A 48 14.16 11.26 4.87
C ALA A 48 14.40 11.88 3.48
N GLY A 49 13.54 12.80 3.05
CA GLY A 49 13.69 13.55 1.80
C GLY A 49 15.00 14.33 1.72
N PHE A 50 15.38 15.03 2.78
CA PHE A 50 16.71 15.67 2.87
C PHE A 50 17.84 14.65 2.75
N GLY A 51 17.72 13.50 3.40
CA GLY A 51 18.68 12.39 3.27
C GLY A 51 18.83 11.90 1.82
N VAL A 52 17.72 11.71 1.10
CA VAL A 52 17.72 11.33 -0.32
C VAL A 52 18.40 12.39 -1.18
N LEU A 53 18.10 13.68 -0.96
CA LEU A 53 18.72 14.77 -1.71
C LEU A 53 20.23 14.82 -1.49
N ILE A 54 20.70 14.64 -0.25
CA ILE A 54 22.14 14.54 0.07
C ILE A 54 22.75 13.35 -0.65
N GLN A 55 22.13 12.16 -0.58
CA GLN A 55 22.61 10.95 -1.24
C GLN A 55 22.74 11.15 -2.76
N LEU A 56 21.73 11.72 -3.41
CA LEU A 56 21.75 11.99 -4.85
C LEU A 56 22.79 13.06 -5.21
N SER A 57 22.96 14.08 -4.38
CA SER A 57 24.00 15.11 -4.58
C SER A 57 25.41 14.51 -4.50
N LEU A 58 25.66 13.66 -3.49
CA LEU A 58 26.93 12.94 -3.37
C LEU A 58 27.17 11.99 -4.54
N LEU A 59 26.13 11.31 -5.01
CA LEU A 59 26.19 10.45 -6.18
C LEU A 59 26.56 11.26 -7.44
N ALA A 60 25.90 12.39 -7.66
CA ALA A 60 26.18 13.29 -8.77
C ALA A 60 27.62 13.84 -8.73
N LEU A 61 28.12 14.21 -7.54
CA LEU A 61 29.50 14.65 -7.35
C LEU A 61 30.52 13.53 -7.63
N ASP A 62 30.26 12.30 -7.15
CA ASP A 62 31.12 11.15 -7.41
C ASP A 62 31.20 10.86 -8.92
N TYR A 63 30.08 11.00 -9.64
CA TYR A 63 30.03 10.85 -11.09
C TYR A 63 30.69 11.99 -11.86
N HIS A 64 30.52 13.22 -11.40
CA HIS A 64 31.21 14.34 -12.01
C HIS A 64 32.73 14.18 -11.90
N ARG A 65 33.23 13.69 -10.76
CA ARG A 65 34.67 13.49 -10.52
C ARG A 65 35.26 12.30 -11.29
N ARG A 66 34.53 11.18 -11.37
CA ARG A 66 35.01 9.95 -12.02
C ARG A 66 34.64 9.85 -13.51
N GLY A 67 33.81 10.77 -13.99
CA GLY A 67 33.24 10.74 -15.33
C GLY A 67 31.98 9.86 -15.43
N TRP A 68 31.05 10.27 -16.28
CA TRP A 68 29.75 9.61 -16.51
C TRP A 68 29.87 8.17 -17.03
N ARG A 69 31.02 7.77 -17.60
CA ARG A 69 31.29 6.38 -18.00
C ARG A 69 31.29 5.40 -16.83
N SER A 70 31.43 5.89 -15.59
CA SER A 70 31.31 5.10 -14.37
C SER A 70 29.85 4.79 -14.00
N PHE A 71 28.86 5.39 -14.68
CA PHE A 71 27.45 5.14 -14.41
C PHE A 71 27.03 3.81 -15.01
N TRP A 72 26.81 2.83 -14.14
CA TRP A 72 26.25 1.53 -14.48
C TRP A 72 25.37 1.08 -13.32
N LEU A 73 24.30 0.36 -13.63
CA LEU A 73 23.35 -0.13 -12.63
C LEU A 73 23.66 -1.57 -12.23
N TRP A 74 23.93 -2.40 -13.24
CA TRP A 74 24.40 -3.76 -13.11
C TRP A 74 25.67 -3.95 -13.94
N SER A 75 26.60 -4.74 -13.43
CA SER A 75 27.83 -5.12 -14.13
C SER A 75 28.12 -6.59 -13.89
N LEU A 76 28.65 -7.26 -14.91
CA LEU A 76 29.10 -8.64 -14.80
C LEU A 76 30.59 -8.66 -14.45
N VAL A 77 30.92 -9.11 -13.24
CA VAL A 77 32.30 -9.18 -12.76
C VAL A 77 32.84 -10.60 -12.93
N PRO A 78 33.89 -10.80 -13.73
CA PRO A 78 34.48 -12.12 -13.94
C PRO A 78 35.29 -12.59 -12.71
N ARG A 79 35.13 -13.86 -12.35
CA ARG A 79 35.85 -14.60 -11.31
C ARG A 79 36.12 -16.03 -11.77
N PRO A 80 37.01 -16.78 -11.10
CA PRO A 80 37.27 -18.20 -11.44
C PRO A 80 35.98 -19.05 -11.48
N SER A 81 35.07 -18.81 -10.53
CA SER A 81 33.77 -19.51 -10.42
C SER A 81 32.72 -19.11 -11.46
N GLY A 82 32.99 -18.11 -12.30
CA GLY A 82 32.08 -17.57 -13.30
C GLY A 82 31.93 -16.04 -13.24
N ARG A 83 30.81 -15.52 -13.77
CA ARG A 83 30.52 -14.07 -13.80
C ARG A 83 29.42 -13.74 -12.82
N TYR A 84 29.71 -12.94 -11.80
CA TYR A 84 28.72 -12.44 -10.85
C TYR A 84 28.02 -11.22 -11.42
N ILE A 85 26.70 -11.17 -11.28
CA ILE A 85 25.97 -9.90 -11.40
C ILE A 85 26.32 -9.10 -10.15
N CYS A 86 26.84 -7.90 -10.31
CA CYS A 86 27.01 -6.94 -9.23
C CYS A 86 26.08 -5.78 -9.51
N THR A 87 25.40 -5.29 -8.48
CA THR A 87 24.67 -4.02 -8.54
C THR A 87 25.56 -2.88 -8.10
N ASN A 88 25.43 -1.71 -8.73
CA ASN A 88 25.99 -0.49 -8.18
C ASN A 88 25.10 0.00 -7.03
N SER A 89 25.41 -0.47 -5.81
CA SER A 89 24.58 -0.23 -4.62
C SER A 89 24.30 1.25 -4.37
N LYS A 90 25.23 2.16 -4.73
CA LYS A 90 25.02 3.60 -4.57
C LYS A 90 23.91 4.13 -5.48
N VAL A 91 23.95 3.74 -6.76
CA VAL A 91 22.96 4.17 -7.76
C VAL A 91 21.60 3.53 -7.49
N VAL A 92 21.60 2.20 -7.30
CA VAL A 92 20.36 1.46 -7.05
C VAL A 92 19.69 1.97 -5.79
N SER A 93 20.46 2.19 -4.71
CA SER A 93 19.92 2.80 -3.49
C SER A 93 19.40 4.21 -3.73
N GLY A 94 20.11 5.07 -4.47
CA GLY A 94 19.64 6.42 -4.76
C GLY A 94 18.29 6.43 -5.50
N ILE A 95 18.14 5.58 -6.51
CA ILE A 95 16.89 5.45 -7.27
C ILE A 95 15.76 4.89 -6.40
N MET A 96 16.03 3.82 -5.65
CA MET A 96 15.02 3.19 -4.81
C MET A 96 14.61 4.06 -3.62
N SER A 97 15.56 4.79 -3.01
CA SER A 97 15.29 5.81 -2.01
C SER A 97 14.35 6.90 -2.54
N LEU A 98 14.62 7.41 -3.76
CA LEU A 98 13.76 8.41 -4.40
C LEU A 98 12.36 7.87 -4.68
N LEU A 99 12.26 6.65 -5.21
CA LEU A 99 10.98 5.99 -5.46
C LEU A 99 10.18 5.81 -4.17
N CYS A 100 10.81 5.29 -3.11
CA CYS A 100 10.18 5.14 -1.79
C CYS A 100 9.73 6.47 -1.22
N LEU A 101 10.53 7.54 -1.38
CA LEU A 101 10.17 8.87 -0.92
C LEU A 101 8.92 9.39 -1.63
N VAL A 102 8.87 9.32 -2.96
CA VAL A 102 7.71 9.77 -3.76
C VAL A 102 6.46 9.01 -3.33
N LEU A 103 6.52 7.67 -3.25
CA LEU A 103 5.39 6.85 -2.85
C LEU A 103 4.91 7.17 -1.43
N ASN A 104 5.82 7.39 -0.47
CA ASN A 104 5.44 7.77 0.90
C ASN A 104 4.81 9.16 0.96
N VAL A 105 5.32 10.14 0.20
CA VAL A 105 4.75 11.48 0.15
C VAL A 105 3.33 11.44 -0.44
N CYS A 106 3.13 10.73 -1.55
CA CYS A 106 1.80 10.54 -2.15
C CYS A 106 0.85 9.84 -1.17
N TYR A 107 1.28 8.72 -0.58
CA TYR A 107 0.49 7.98 0.40
C TYR A 107 0.05 8.84 1.58
N LEU A 108 0.99 9.51 2.26
CA LEU A 108 0.66 10.32 3.44
C LEU A 108 -0.16 11.56 3.11
N SER A 109 -0.05 12.09 1.90
CA SER A 109 -0.84 13.24 1.45
C SER A 109 -2.27 12.83 1.18
N ASP A 110 -2.47 11.74 0.45
CA ASP A 110 -3.79 11.24 0.10
C ASP A 110 -4.51 10.62 1.29
N GLU A 111 -3.81 9.93 2.19
CA GLU A 111 -4.38 9.41 3.44
C GLU A 111 -4.89 10.56 4.33
N ALA A 112 -4.12 11.65 4.44
CA ALA A 112 -4.55 12.84 5.18
C ALA A 112 -5.78 13.50 4.54
N LEU A 113 -5.83 13.56 3.21
CA LEU A 113 -6.96 14.13 2.49
C LEU A 113 -8.20 13.25 2.63
N ALA A 114 -8.05 11.93 2.47
CA ALA A 114 -9.13 10.97 2.52
C ALA A 114 -9.79 10.88 3.90
N VAL A 115 -8.99 10.86 4.97
CA VAL A 115 -9.51 10.72 6.33
C VAL A 115 -9.98 12.04 6.93
N LEU A 116 -9.26 13.15 6.71
CA LEU A 116 -9.59 14.43 7.36
C LEU A 116 -10.53 15.31 6.54
N HIS A 117 -10.54 15.16 5.22
CA HIS A 117 -11.25 16.04 4.31
C HIS A 117 -12.22 15.30 3.37
N GLY A 118 -12.43 14.00 3.57
CA GLY A 118 -13.32 13.20 2.72
C GLY A 118 -12.83 13.03 1.28
N GLY A 119 -11.50 13.06 1.07
CA GLY A 119 -10.88 12.79 -0.22
C GLY A 119 -11.12 11.36 -0.76
N SER A 120 -10.65 11.10 -1.98
CA SER A 120 -10.85 9.82 -2.66
C SER A 120 -10.13 8.66 -1.96
N GLN A 121 -10.90 7.73 -1.40
CA GLN A 121 -10.38 6.49 -0.79
C GLN A 121 -9.84 5.49 -1.83
N GLN A 122 -10.28 5.58 -3.09
CA GLN A 122 -9.82 4.69 -4.16
C GLN A 122 -8.32 4.86 -4.43
N LEU A 123 -7.87 6.11 -4.52
CA LEU A 123 -6.47 6.43 -4.80
C LEU A 123 -5.58 6.15 -3.58
N THR A 124 -6.05 6.51 -2.38
CA THR A 124 -5.37 6.20 -1.12
C THR A 124 -5.09 4.71 -0.96
N GLN A 125 -6.04 3.86 -1.33
CA GLN A 125 -5.89 2.42 -1.26
C GLN A 125 -4.80 1.90 -2.23
N ALA A 126 -4.68 2.47 -3.42
CA ALA A 126 -3.60 2.12 -4.35
C ALA A 126 -2.23 2.46 -3.74
N TRP A 127 -2.08 3.66 -3.17
CA TRP A 127 -0.82 4.04 -2.51
C TRP A 127 -0.45 3.13 -1.35
N ARG A 128 -1.43 2.74 -0.53
CA ARG A 128 -1.25 1.85 0.62
C ARG A 128 -0.66 0.50 0.22
N VAL A 129 -1.07 -0.06 -0.91
CA VAL A 129 -0.62 -1.39 -1.35
C VAL A 129 0.65 -1.37 -2.19
N PHE A 130 0.96 -0.27 -2.88
CA PHE A 130 2.19 -0.14 -3.70
C PHE A 130 3.41 0.39 -2.94
N CYS A 131 3.23 1.03 -1.77
CA CYS A 131 4.35 1.50 -0.96
C CYS A 131 5.23 0.35 -0.41
N PRO A 132 4.68 -0.73 0.20
CA PRO A 132 5.49 -1.80 0.76
C PRO A 132 6.39 -2.54 -0.25
N PRO A 133 5.92 -2.91 -1.47
CA PRO A 133 6.77 -3.53 -2.48
C PRO A 133 8.03 -2.71 -2.80
N ALA A 134 7.91 -1.38 -2.91
CA ALA A 134 9.07 -0.52 -3.19
C ALA A 134 10.11 -0.57 -2.06
N ILE A 135 9.65 -0.52 -0.80
CA ILE A 135 10.53 -0.58 0.38
C ILE A 135 11.21 -1.95 0.47
N ILE A 136 10.45 -3.04 0.30
CA ILE A 136 10.98 -4.41 0.34
C ILE A 136 12.02 -4.61 -0.76
N MET A 137 11.74 -4.16 -1.99
CA MET A 137 12.70 -4.24 -3.08
C MET A 137 13.95 -3.39 -2.83
N HIS A 138 13.80 -2.21 -2.23
CA HIS A 138 14.95 -1.39 -1.86
C HIS A 138 15.87 -2.14 -0.88
N LEU A 139 15.30 -2.71 0.19
CA LEU A 139 16.03 -3.51 1.16
C LEU A 139 16.67 -4.74 0.51
N TYR A 140 15.93 -5.44 -0.35
CA TYR A 140 16.42 -6.60 -1.09
C TYR A 140 17.66 -6.25 -1.93
N TYR A 141 17.59 -5.19 -2.74
CA TYR A 141 18.73 -4.76 -3.57
C TYR A 141 19.93 -4.28 -2.74
N LEU A 142 19.70 -3.62 -1.61
CA LEU A 142 20.77 -3.22 -0.69
C LEU A 142 21.47 -4.46 -0.10
N SER A 143 20.71 -5.39 0.47
CA SER A 143 21.24 -6.63 1.06
C SER A 143 22.01 -7.45 0.02
N TRP A 144 21.44 -7.64 -1.17
CA TRP A 144 22.11 -8.40 -2.21
C TRP A 144 23.32 -7.66 -2.80
N GLY A 145 23.26 -6.33 -2.96
CA GLY A 145 24.41 -5.57 -3.43
C GLY A 145 25.62 -5.71 -2.50
N GLN A 146 25.39 -5.73 -1.18
CA GLN A 146 26.44 -5.98 -0.19
C GLN A 146 26.94 -7.43 -0.23
N LEU A 147 26.03 -8.40 -0.34
CA LEU A 147 26.40 -9.82 -0.43
C LEU A 147 27.21 -10.12 -1.71
N GLN A 148 26.83 -9.57 -2.87
CA GLN A 148 27.58 -9.69 -4.11
C GLN A 148 28.97 -9.05 -3.99
N ALA A 149 29.06 -7.84 -3.41
CA ALA A 149 30.35 -7.19 -3.17
C ALA A 149 31.26 -8.04 -2.26
N TYR A 150 30.70 -8.66 -1.22
CA TYR A 150 31.41 -9.58 -0.35
C TYR A 150 31.90 -10.84 -1.09
N LEU A 151 31.03 -11.49 -1.86
CA LEU A 151 31.38 -12.69 -2.64
C LEU A 151 32.46 -12.38 -3.68
N VAL A 152 32.41 -11.20 -4.32
CA VAL A 152 33.45 -10.74 -5.23
C VAL A 152 34.74 -10.39 -4.48
N GLY A 153 34.66 -9.91 -3.23
CA GLY A 153 35.81 -9.55 -2.42
C GLY A 153 36.57 -10.75 -1.82
N LEU A 154 35.94 -11.92 -1.71
CA LEU A 154 36.58 -13.16 -1.30
C LEU A 154 37.68 -13.52 -2.30
N ARG A 155 38.93 -13.36 -1.87
CA ARG A 155 40.14 -13.72 -2.60
C ARG A 155 40.35 -15.23 -2.49
N ASP A 156 40.73 -15.90 -3.59
CA ASP A 156 41.15 -17.31 -3.85
C ASP A 156 41.47 -18.27 -2.67
N ARG A 157 40.78 -18.19 -1.54
CA ARG A 157 40.90 -19.10 -0.40
C ARG A 157 39.94 -20.24 -0.62
N ASP A 158 40.38 -21.23 -1.40
CA ASP A 158 40.06 -22.68 -1.42
C ASP A 158 38.64 -23.18 -1.14
N SER A 159 37.64 -22.32 -1.03
CA SER A 159 36.24 -22.70 -0.93
C SER A 159 35.42 -21.62 -1.62
N GLU A 160 35.04 -21.89 -2.87
CA GLU A 160 33.94 -21.17 -3.50
C GLU A 160 32.67 -21.46 -2.69
N LEU A 161 32.40 -20.67 -1.65
CA LEU A 161 31.23 -20.87 -0.78
C LEU A 161 29.93 -20.92 -1.59
N VAL A 162 29.86 -20.19 -2.71
CA VAL A 162 28.69 -20.12 -3.60
C VAL A 162 29.18 -19.95 -5.04
N SER A 163 28.66 -20.77 -5.97
CA SER A 163 28.95 -20.59 -7.40
C SER A 163 28.23 -19.36 -7.98
N ALA A 164 28.81 -18.73 -9.01
CA ALA A 164 28.22 -17.55 -9.65
C ALA A 164 26.81 -17.83 -10.21
N ARG A 165 26.57 -19.05 -10.70
CA ARG A 165 25.25 -19.49 -11.20
C ARG A 165 24.22 -19.53 -10.09
N LEU A 166 24.56 -20.08 -8.92
CA LEU A 166 23.66 -20.14 -7.77
C LEU A 166 23.37 -18.73 -7.24
N ALA A 167 24.40 -17.90 -7.05
CA ALA A 167 24.24 -16.54 -6.56
C ALA A 167 23.35 -15.69 -7.50
N ASN A 168 23.63 -15.71 -8.81
CA ASN A 168 22.82 -14.99 -9.79
C ASN A 168 21.40 -15.57 -9.91
N GLY A 169 21.28 -16.89 -9.84
CA GLY A 169 20.00 -17.60 -9.90
C GLY A 169 19.10 -17.23 -8.71
N VAL A 170 19.65 -17.17 -7.50
CA VAL A 170 18.91 -16.69 -6.33
C VAL A 170 18.61 -15.20 -6.47
N PHE A 171 19.58 -14.37 -6.86
CA PHE A 171 19.37 -12.93 -7.03
C PHE A 171 18.20 -12.61 -7.98
N LEU A 172 18.22 -13.20 -9.17
CA LEU A 172 17.19 -12.98 -10.20
C LEU A 172 15.91 -13.75 -9.92
N GLY A 173 16.01 -15.01 -9.52
CA GLY A 173 14.87 -15.89 -9.30
C GLY A 173 14.07 -15.50 -8.07
N LEU A 174 14.72 -15.37 -6.91
CA LEU A 174 14.05 -14.94 -5.67
C LEU A 174 13.60 -13.49 -5.79
N GLY A 175 14.47 -12.60 -6.27
CA GLY A 175 14.15 -11.17 -6.38
C GLY A 175 13.05 -10.89 -7.39
N GLY A 176 13.15 -11.47 -8.58
CA GLY A 176 12.15 -11.35 -9.63
C GLY A 176 10.83 -12.02 -9.26
N GLY A 177 10.88 -13.24 -8.74
CA GLY A 177 9.69 -13.96 -8.27
C GLY A 177 8.97 -13.22 -7.15
N MET A 178 9.71 -12.74 -6.15
CA MET A 178 9.18 -11.94 -5.05
C MET A 178 8.55 -10.63 -5.57
N PHE A 179 9.23 -9.91 -6.47
CA PHE A 179 8.69 -8.69 -7.08
C PHE A 179 7.38 -8.94 -7.83
N VAL A 180 7.33 -9.95 -8.70
CA VAL A 180 6.14 -10.29 -9.47
C VAL A 180 4.98 -10.68 -8.55
N ALA A 181 5.24 -11.51 -7.54
CA ALA A 181 4.22 -11.91 -6.57
C ALA A 181 3.67 -10.70 -5.79
N MET A 182 4.55 -9.81 -5.29
CA MET A 182 4.14 -8.58 -4.60
C MET A 182 3.33 -7.65 -5.50
N MET A 183 3.74 -7.47 -6.77
CA MET A 183 3.02 -6.62 -7.72
C MET A 183 1.67 -7.19 -8.13
N ALA A 184 1.55 -8.52 -8.23
CA ALA A 184 0.28 -9.20 -8.49
C ALA A 184 -0.69 -9.01 -7.32
N VAL A 185 -0.23 -9.23 -6.08
CA VAL A 185 -1.02 -9.01 -4.86
C VAL A 185 -1.41 -7.54 -4.73
N ALA A 186 -0.46 -6.60 -4.89
CA ALA A 186 -0.73 -5.17 -4.79
C ALA A 186 -1.75 -4.71 -5.86
N SER A 187 -1.60 -5.14 -7.12
CA SER A 187 -2.54 -4.83 -8.19
C SER A 187 -3.94 -5.37 -7.91
N CYS A 188 -4.03 -6.62 -7.44
CA CYS A 188 -5.31 -7.24 -7.07
C CYS A 188 -5.98 -6.47 -5.92
N SER A 189 -5.24 -6.19 -4.84
CA SER A 189 -5.73 -5.44 -3.69
C SER A 189 -6.11 -4.00 -4.03
N ALA A 190 -5.38 -3.34 -4.93
CA ALA A 190 -5.72 -2.00 -5.42
C ALA A 190 -7.03 -2.03 -6.21
N TYR A 191 -7.19 -3.00 -7.12
CA TYR A 191 -8.41 -3.16 -7.93
C TYR A 191 -9.64 -3.44 -7.05
N LEU A 192 -9.53 -4.40 -6.13
CA LEU A 192 -10.61 -4.77 -5.22
C LEU A 192 -10.97 -3.63 -4.27
N GLY A 193 -9.96 -2.94 -3.76
CA GLY A 193 -10.13 -1.76 -2.95
C GLY A 193 -10.82 -0.61 -3.70
N ALA A 194 -10.42 -0.36 -4.95
CA ALA A 194 -11.07 0.65 -5.78
C ALA A 194 -12.54 0.30 -6.07
N ALA A 195 -12.83 -0.96 -6.42
CA ALA A 195 -14.18 -1.46 -6.65
C ALA A 195 -15.07 -1.38 -5.39
N PHE A 196 -14.49 -1.67 -4.22
CA PHE A 196 -15.17 -1.48 -2.94
C PHE A 196 -15.55 -0.01 -2.72
N TRP A 197 -14.58 0.90 -2.88
CA TRP A 197 -14.79 2.33 -2.66
C TRP A 197 -15.61 3.02 -3.76
N SER A 198 -15.80 2.41 -4.93
CA SER A 198 -16.79 2.89 -5.91
C SER A 198 -18.22 2.50 -5.55
N THR A 199 -18.41 1.40 -4.82
CA THR A 199 -19.73 0.84 -4.50
C THR A 199 -20.26 1.36 -3.16
N TYR A 200 -19.37 1.52 -2.17
CA TYR A 200 -19.77 1.88 -0.81
C TYR A 200 -20.43 3.27 -0.68
N PRO A 201 -19.84 4.38 -1.17
CA PRO A 201 -20.43 5.71 -0.95
C PRO A 201 -21.83 5.86 -1.57
N PRO A 202 -22.10 5.41 -2.81
CA PRO A 202 -23.45 5.43 -3.37
C PRO A 202 -24.46 4.62 -2.54
N LEU A 203 -24.10 3.38 -2.16
CA LEU A 203 -24.96 2.52 -1.35
C LEU A 203 -25.28 3.16 0.02
N LYS A 204 -24.27 3.76 0.67
CA LYS A 204 -24.45 4.51 1.92
C LYS A 204 -25.42 5.67 1.74
N ASN A 205 -25.23 6.48 0.70
CA ASN A 205 -26.09 7.65 0.45
C ASN A 205 -27.54 7.22 0.16
N GLU A 206 -27.74 6.18 -0.64
CA GLU A 206 -29.07 5.63 -0.93
C GLU A 206 -29.75 5.10 0.35
N LEU A 207 -29.03 4.37 1.20
CA LEU A 207 -29.57 3.91 2.49
C LEU A 207 -29.93 5.07 3.43
N LEU A 208 -29.16 6.16 3.43
CA LEU A 208 -29.45 7.36 4.21
C LEU A 208 -30.71 8.10 3.69
N GLU A 209 -30.87 8.22 2.37
CA GLU A 209 -32.04 8.83 1.74
C GLU A 209 -33.31 8.00 1.98
N LEU A 210 -33.21 6.68 1.86
CA LEU A 210 -34.30 5.75 2.17
C LEU A 210 -34.67 5.80 3.65
N ASN A 211 -33.69 5.92 4.54
CA ASN A 211 -33.96 6.11 5.95
C ASN A 211 -34.69 7.43 6.24
N ALA A 212 -34.29 8.53 5.59
CA ALA A 212 -34.92 9.85 5.77
C ALA A 212 -36.36 9.91 5.26
N SER A 213 -36.69 9.13 4.22
CA SER A 213 -38.03 9.06 3.62
C SER A 213 -38.93 7.97 4.22
N TRP A 214 -38.37 7.10 5.07
CA TRP A 214 -39.11 6.01 5.71
C TRP A 214 -40.08 6.53 6.77
N THR A 215 -41.25 5.89 6.84
CA THR A 215 -42.26 6.16 7.87
C THR A 215 -42.77 4.82 8.41
N PRO A 216 -43.07 4.72 9.71
CA PRO A 216 -43.57 3.48 10.30
C PRO A 216 -44.81 2.97 9.57
N GLY A 217 -44.84 1.68 9.25
CA GLY A 217 -45.98 1.02 8.59
C GLY A 217 -45.99 1.04 7.06
N LYS A 218 -45.04 1.73 6.39
CA LYS A 218 -44.89 1.60 4.93
C LYS A 218 -44.18 0.29 4.56
N PRO A 219 -44.64 -0.43 3.52
CA PRO A 219 -43.95 -1.62 3.02
C PRO A 219 -42.58 -1.21 2.44
N TYR A 220 -41.52 -1.83 2.93
CA TYR A 220 -40.13 -1.54 2.52
C TYR A 220 -39.44 -2.72 1.83
N GLU A 221 -40.11 -3.88 1.73
CA GLU A 221 -39.56 -5.12 1.16
C GLU A 221 -39.21 -4.98 -0.33
N ALA A 222 -40.05 -4.30 -1.11
CA ALA A 222 -39.79 -4.05 -2.52
C ALA A 222 -38.53 -3.19 -2.74
N VAL A 223 -38.27 -2.24 -1.84
CA VAL A 223 -37.08 -1.40 -1.88
C VAL A 223 -35.83 -2.20 -1.49
N LEU A 224 -35.92 -3.04 -0.45
CA LEU A 224 -34.82 -3.94 -0.09
C LEU A 224 -34.49 -4.94 -1.21
N TYR A 225 -35.51 -5.46 -1.91
CA TYR A 225 -35.31 -6.34 -3.04
C TYR A 225 -34.58 -5.62 -4.19
N ALA A 226 -34.89 -4.35 -4.43
CA ALA A 226 -34.19 -3.52 -5.42
C ALA A 226 -32.72 -3.24 -5.03
N LEU A 227 -32.41 -3.18 -3.74
CA LEU A 227 -31.04 -2.99 -3.22
C LEU A 227 -30.20 -4.27 -3.19
N GLN A 228 -30.83 -5.44 -3.28
CA GLN A 228 -30.17 -6.74 -3.23
C GLN A 228 -28.95 -6.89 -4.18
N PRO A 229 -28.99 -6.45 -5.46
CA PRO A 229 -27.82 -6.51 -6.33
C PRO A 229 -26.64 -5.67 -5.82
N GLN A 230 -26.89 -4.46 -5.30
CA GLN A 230 -25.82 -3.60 -4.77
C GLN A 230 -25.23 -4.19 -3.48
N LEU A 231 -26.07 -4.74 -2.60
CA LEU A 231 -25.63 -5.44 -1.39
C LEU A 231 -24.82 -6.70 -1.72
N ALA A 232 -25.20 -7.43 -2.76
CA ALA A 232 -24.46 -8.60 -3.23
C ALA A 232 -23.09 -8.19 -3.81
N GLU A 233 -23.03 -7.10 -4.57
CA GLU A 233 -21.77 -6.56 -5.10
C GLU A 233 -20.85 -6.04 -3.98
N PHE A 234 -21.41 -5.32 -3.01
CA PHE A 234 -20.69 -4.88 -1.81
C PHE A 234 -20.17 -6.07 -0.99
N SER A 235 -20.99 -7.10 -0.76
CA SER A 235 -20.58 -8.31 -0.05
C SER A 235 -19.44 -9.03 -0.78
N ARG A 236 -19.54 -9.14 -2.12
CA ARG A 236 -18.50 -9.75 -2.96
C ARG A 236 -17.18 -9.01 -2.88
N THR A 237 -17.19 -7.67 -2.89
CA THR A 237 -15.97 -6.86 -2.82
C THR A 237 -15.41 -6.77 -1.39
N GLY A 238 -16.28 -6.72 -0.37
CA GLY A 238 -15.93 -6.64 1.05
C GLY A 238 -15.34 -7.94 1.62
N HIS A 239 -15.88 -9.11 1.24
CA HIS A 239 -15.34 -10.40 1.71
C HIS A 239 -13.88 -10.60 1.30
N ILE A 240 -13.47 -10.12 0.13
CA ILE A 240 -12.12 -10.29 -0.38
C ILE A 240 -11.13 -9.38 0.36
N ASN A 241 -11.55 -8.16 0.73
CA ASN A 241 -10.71 -7.23 1.49
C ASN A 241 -10.45 -7.70 2.93
N ASN A 242 -11.43 -8.28 3.63
CA ASN A 242 -11.25 -8.73 5.01
C ASN A 242 -10.36 -9.98 5.13
N THR A 243 -10.35 -10.88 4.14
CA THR A 243 -9.40 -12.00 4.12
C THR A 243 -7.95 -11.56 3.84
N GLY A 244 -7.75 -10.44 3.13
CA GLY A 244 -6.43 -9.88 2.87
C GLY A 244 -5.87 -9.07 4.05
N ALA A 245 -6.73 -8.34 4.78
CA ALA A 245 -6.32 -7.53 5.92
C ALA A 245 -5.88 -8.38 7.13
N VAL A 246 -6.50 -9.53 7.37
CA VAL A 246 -6.11 -10.45 8.48
C VAL A 246 -4.78 -11.16 8.21
N ALA A 247 -4.33 -11.24 6.96
CA ALA A 247 -3.04 -11.84 6.60
C ALA A 247 -1.87 -10.83 6.60
N ALA A 248 -2.14 -9.53 6.76
CA ALA A 248 -1.16 -8.45 6.65
C ALA A 248 -0.84 -7.75 7.99
N TYR A 249 -1.43 -8.22 9.09
CA TYR A 249 -1.10 -7.87 10.48
C TYR A 249 -0.62 -9.11 11.22
#